data_AF-A0A7L4R1Z0-F1
#
_entry.id   AF-A0A7L4R1Z0-F1
#
_cell.length_a   1.000
_cell.length_b   1.000
_cell.length_c   1.000
_cell.angle_alpha   90.00
_cell.angle_beta   90.00
_cell.angle_gamma   90.00
#
_symmetry.space_group_name_H-M   'P 1'
#
loop_
_entity.id
_entity.type
_entity.pdbx_description
1 polymer ?
#
loop_
_entity_poly.entity_id
_entity_poly.type
_entity_poly.pdbx_seq_one_letter_code
_entity_poly.pdbx_strand_id
1 'polypeptide(L)' 'MENRNIFWIFGILQSVTLGAIIFLIFRSLNMISEGELIGPDTQILLSTLFPLFLLIVEYTIYSKD' A
#
# COMPACT_ATOMS: atom_id res chain seq x y z
N MET A 1 -13.09 6.09 21.67
CA MET A 1 -11.72 6.56 21.33
C MET A 1 -10.74 5.41 21.13
N GLU A 2 -10.85 4.32 21.90
CA GLU A 2 -9.98 3.13 21.80
C GLU A 2 -9.98 2.46 20.41
N ASN A 3 -11.17 2.22 19.84
CA ASN A 3 -11.33 1.65 18.49
C ASN A 3 -10.65 2.47 17.39
N ARG A 4 -10.61 3.81 17.53
CA ARG A 4 -9.97 4.69 16.57
C ARG A 4 -8.45 4.58 16.63
N ASN A 5 -7.87 4.42 17.82
CA ASN A 5 -6.43 4.22 17.97
C ASN A 5 -6.01 2.84 17.43
N ILE A 6 -6.80 1.81 17.69
CA ILE A 6 -6.58 0.46 17.13
C ILE A 6 -6.62 0.51 15.60
N PHE A 7 -7.61 1.18 15.01
CA PHE A 7 -7.68 1.39 13.56
C PHE A 7 -6.41 2.04 13.02
N TRP A 8 -5.95 3.15 13.60
CA TRP A 8 -4.75 3.83 13.10
C TRP A 8 -3.49 2.97 13.19
N ILE A 9 -3.32 2.20 14.28
CA ILE A 9 -2.17 1.31 14.43
C ILE A 9 -2.19 0.20 13.37
N PHE A 10 -3.28 -0.55 13.29
CA PHE A 10 -3.36 -1.70 12.39
C PHE A 10 -3.53 -1.30 10.93
N GLY A 11 -4.27 -0.23 10.63
CA GLY A 11 -4.46 0.30 9.29
C GLY A 11 -3.16 0.84 8.70
N ILE A 12 -2.37 1.60 9.46
CA ILE A 12 -1.04 2.05 9.00
C ILE A 12 -0.12 0.85 8.81
N LEU A 13 -0.07 -0.09 9.76
CA LEU A 13 0.77 -1.28 9.66
C LEU A 13 0.43 -2.12 8.43
N GLN A 14 -0.87 -2.34 8.18
CA GLN A 14 -1.38 -3.02 6.99
C GLN A 14 -0.99 -2.28 5.71
N SER A 15 -1.14 -0.96 5.68
CA SER A 15 -0.84 -0.14 4.50
C SER A 15 0.64 -0.15 4.14
N VAL A 16 1.52 0.01 5.13
CA VAL A 16 2.98 -0.05 4.93
C VAL A 16 3.39 -1.44 4.45
N THR A 17 2.85 -2.49 5.08
CA THR A 17 3.15 -3.88 4.70
C THR A 17 2.70 -4.18 3.27
N LEU A 18 1.48 -3.74 2.92
CA LEU A 18 0.93 -3.93 1.58
C LEU A 18 1.73 -3.16 0.53
N GLY A 19 2.13 -1.93 0.81
CA GLY A 19 2.99 -1.14 -0.06
C GLY A 19 4.35 -1.81 -0.29
N ALA A 20 4.98 -2.34 0.77
CA ALA A 20 6.22 -3.09 0.67
C ALA A 20 6.07 -4.36 -0.19
N ILE A 21 4.98 -5.11 -0.02
CA ILE A 21 4.68 -6.30 -0.82
C ILE A 21 4.54 -5.92 -2.30
N ILE A 22 3.74 -4.90 -2.62
CA ILE A 22 3.54 -4.43 -4.00
C ILE A 22 4.86 -3.98 -4.63
N PHE A 23 5.66 -3.22 -3.88
CA PHE A 23 6.98 -2.77 -4.32
C PHE A 23 7.90 -3.96 -4.63
N LEU A 24 7.94 -4.98 -3.77
CA LEU A 24 8.76 -6.17 -3.96
C LEU A 24 8.30 -7.01 -5.15
N ILE A 25 6.99 -7.12 -5.38
CA ILE A 25 6.43 -7.81 -6.55
C ILE A 25 6.92 -7.13 -7.83
N PHE A 26 6.75 -5.80 -7.96
CA PHE A 26 7.20 -5.08 -9.14
C PHE A 26 8.71 -5.15 -9.33
N ARG A 27 9.48 -5.03 -8.25
CA ARG A 27 10.94 -5.22 -8.29
C ARG A 27 11.31 -6.60 -8.82
N SER A 28 10.64 -7.64 -8.34
CA SER A 28 10.93 -9.03 -8.73
C SER A 28 10.56 -9.27 -10.19
N LEU A 29 9.43 -8.72 -10.65
CA LEU A 29 9.01 -8.79 -12.06
C LEU A 29 10.01 -8.09 -12.99
N ASN A 30 10.50 -6.91 -12.61
CA ASN A 30 11.54 -6.20 -13.34
C ASN A 30 12.87 -6.98 -13.38
N MET A 31 13.22 -7.71 -12.32
CA MET A 31 14.44 -8.54 -12.29
C MET A 31 14.36 -9.78 -13.18
N ILE A 32 13.16 -10.35 -13.37
CA ILE A 32 12.95 -11.55 -14.17
C ILE A 32 12.78 -11.21 -15.65
N SER A 33 12.34 -9.98 -15.96
CA SER A 33 12.17 -9.54 -17.34
C SER A 33 13.50 -9.17 -17.99
N GLU A 34 13.61 -9.42 -19.31
CA GLU A 34 14.77 -9.01 -20.12
C GLU A 34 14.85 -7.47 -20.32
N GLY A 35 13.91 -6.70 -19.77
CA GLY A 35 13.90 -5.24 -19.75
C GLY A 35 13.06 -4.65 -18.60
N GLU A 36 13.11 -3.32 -18.41
CA GLU A 36 12.25 -2.65 -17.41
C GLU A 36 10.77 -2.68 -17.86
N LEU A 37 9.95 -3.48 -17.17
CA LEU A 37 8.50 -3.53 -17.37
C LEU A 37 7.81 -2.32 -16.74
N ILE A 38 8.28 -1.93 -15.55
CA ILE A 38 7.72 -0.85 -14.75
C ILE A 38 8.87 0.04 -14.29
N GLY A 39 8.88 1.29 -14.75
CA GLY A 39 9.88 2.26 -14.30
C GLY A 39 9.83 2.48 -12.78
N PRO A 40 10.96 2.83 -12.15
CA PRO A 40 11.06 2.98 -10.69
C PRO A 40 10.06 4.01 -10.13
N ASP A 41 9.81 5.10 -10.87
CA ASP A 41 8.85 6.13 -10.48
C ASP A 41 7.42 5.58 -10.42
N THR A 42 7.01 4.82 -11.44
CA THR A 42 5.70 4.16 -11.49
C THR A 42 5.58 3.09 -10.40
N GLN A 43 6.65 2.34 -10.14
CA GLN A 43 6.69 1.35 -9.07
C GLN A 43 6.46 1.99 -7.70
N ILE A 44 7.15 3.10 -7.38
CA ILE A 44 6.98 3.85 -6.13
C ILE A 44 5.57 4.44 -6.06
N LEU A 45 5.09 5.05 -7.15
CA LEU A 45 3.76 5.62 -7.23
C LEU A 45 2.69 4.56 -6.90
N LEU A 46 2.69 3.43 -7.60
CA LEU A 46 1.67 2.39 -7.42
C LEU A 46 1.75 1.72 -6.06
N SER A 47 2.96 1.40 -5.59
CA SER A 47 3.17 0.81 -4.26
C SER A 47 2.77 1.73 -3.11
N THR A 48 2.70 3.05 -3.34
CA THR A 48 2.27 4.03 -2.34
C THR A 48 0.79 4.39 -2.48
N LEU A 49 0.35 4.73 -3.68
CA LEU A 49 -0.99 5.25 -3.95
C LEU A 49 -2.08 4.23 -3.63
N PHE A 50 -1.84 2.96 -3.97
CA PHE A 50 -2.82 1.90 -3.75
C PHE A 50 -3.13 1.66 -2.26
N PRO A 51 -2.16 1.36 -1.38
CA PRO A 51 -2.44 1.16 0.04
C PRO A 51 -2.93 2.45 0.72
N LEU A 52 -2.50 3.63 0.27
CA LEU A 52 -2.94 4.91 0.84
C LEU A 52 -4.41 5.19 0.51
N PHE A 53 -4.84 4.90 -0.72
CA PHE A 53 -6.25 4.99 -1.09
C PHE A 53 -7.10 3.98 -0.30
N LEU A 54 -6.61 2.73 -0.16
CA LEU A 54 -7.27 1.70 0.62
C LEU A 54 -7.46 2.15 2.08
N LEU A 55 -6.42 2.70 2.72
CA LEU A 55 -6.46 3.20 4.09
C LEU A 55 -7.52 4.30 4.28
N ILE A 56 -7.62 5.22 3.33
CA ILE A 56 -8.63 6.30 3.36
C ILE A 56 -10.05 5.72 3.25
N VAL A 57 -10.25 4.75 2.35
CA VAL A 57 -11.55 4.09 2.18
C VAL A 57 -11.94 3.33 3.44
N GLU A 58 -11.03 2.51 3.97
CA GLU A 58 -11.25 1.77 5.23
C GLU A 58 -11.55 2.72 6.38
N TYR A 59 -10.81 3.83 6.51
CA TYR A 59 -11.07 4.85 7.52
C TYR A 59 -12.46 5.47 7.36
N THR A 60 -12.88 5.74 6.12
CA THR A 60 -14.19 6.35 5.83
C THR A 60 -15.34 5.40 6.16
N ILE A 61 -15.17 4.10 5.90
CA ILE A 61 -16.14 3.06 6.27
C ILE A 61 -16.20 2.95 7.79
N TYR A 62 -15.05 2.79 8.45
CA TYR A 62 -14.97 2.61 9.89
C TYR A 62 -15.38 3.85 10.70
N SER A 63 -15.29 5.05 10.12
CA SER A 63 -15.71 6.30 10.76
C SER A 63 -17.20 6.59 10.61
N LYS A 64 -17.92 5.85 9.76
CA LYS A 64 -19.38 5.97 9.62
C LYS A 64 -20.15 5.16 10.66
N ASP A 65 -19.52 4.14 11.23
CA ASP A 65 -20.01 3.34 12.35
C ASP A 65 -19.50 3.88 13.69
#